data_AF-A0A258F4B2-F1
#
_entry.id   AF-A0A258F4B2-F1
#
_cell.length_a   1.000
_cell.length_b   1.000
_cell.length_c   1.000
_cell.angle_alpha   90.00
_cell.angle_beta   90.00
_cell.angle_gamma   90.00
#
_symmetry.space_group_name_H-M   'P 1'
#
loop_
_entity.id
_entity.type
_entity.pdbx_description
1 polymer ?
#
loop_
_entity_poly.entity_id
_entity_poly.type
_entity_poly.pdbx_seq_one_letter_code
_entity_poly.pdbx_strand_id
1 'polypeptide(L)' 'MADKSDLSFTGLTDEQAQELHSVYMSGLWLFTAVAVVAHLAVYIWRPWF' A
#
# COMPACT_ATOMS: atom_id res chain seq x y z
N MET A 1 -4.25 37.22 0.54
CA MET A 1 -3.36 36.08 0.84
C MET A 1 -4.27 34.90 1.15
N ALA A 2 -4.66 34.13 0.14
CA ALA A 2 -5.49 32.93 0.34
C ALA A 2 -4.55 31.78 0.63
N ASP A 3 -4.37 31.49 1.91
CA ASP A 3 -3.65 30.32 2.40
C ASP A 3 -4.44 29.07 1.99
N LYS A 4 -3.97 28.39 0.93
CA LYS A 4 -4.49 27.10 0.47
C LYS A 4 -3.78 25.98 1.24
N SER A 5 -3.92 25.97 2.56
CA SER A 5 -3.42 24.89 3.44
C SER A 5 -4.25 23.61 3.34
N ASP A 6 -5.50 23.71 2.85
CA ASP A 6 -6.49 22.62 2.82
C ASP A 6 -6.67 21.96 1.45
N LEU A 7 -5.88 22.35 0.45
CA LEU A 7 -5.87 21.69 -0.84
C LEU A 7 -4.52 21.01 -1.01
N SER A 8 -4.48 19.71 -0.73
CA SER A 8 -3.41 18.82 -1.17
C SER A 8 -3.04 19.13 -2.63
N PHE A 9 -1.74 19.14 -2.94
CA PHE A 9 -1.14 19.55 -4.22
C PHE A 9 -1.73 18.88 -5.48
N THR A 10 -2.63 17.91 -5.34
CA THR A 10 -3.26 17.15 -6.43
C THR A 10 -4.70 17.60 -6.75
N GLY A 11 -5.32 18.49 -5.96
CA GLY A 11 -6.69 18.96 -6.20
C GLY A 11 -7.81 17.96 -5.89
N LEU A 12 -7.54 16.92 -5.11
CA LEU A 12 -8.53 15.96 -4.60
C LEU A 12 -8.83 16.26 -3.12
N THR A 13 -10.08 16.05 -2.69
CA THR A 13 -10.47 16.15 -1.28
C THR A 13 -9.83 15.00 -0.47
N ASP A 14 -9.49 15.22 0.80
CA ASP A 14 -8.91 14.19 1.69
C ASP A 14 -9.72 12.88 1.71
N GLU A 15 -11.03 12.97 1.54
CA GLU A 15 -11.93 11.80 1.40
C GLU A 15 -11.55 10.89 0.23
N GLN A 16 -11.29 11.45 -0.96
CA GLN A 16 -10.93 10.65 -2.14
C GLN A 16 -9.51 10.06 -2.03
N ALA A 17 -8.59 10.78 -1.40
CA ALA A 17 -7.27 10.26 -1.12
C ALA A 17 -7.33 9.05 -0.18
N GLN A 18 -8.21 9.09 0.83
CA GLN A 18 -8.40 8.00 1.79
C GLN A 18 -9.11 6.78 1.19
N GLU A 19 -10.06 6.98 0.27
CA GLU A 19 -10.68 5.89 -0.49
C GLU A 19 -9.64 5.13 -1.33
N LEU A 20 -8.82 5.84 -2.13
CA LEU A 20 -7.73 5.18 -2.87
C LEU A 20 -6.71 4.54 -1.95
N HIS A 21 -6.34 5.20 -0.86
CA HIS A 21 -5.39 4.66 0.11
C HIS A 21 -5.91 3.35 0.73
N SER A 22 -7.20 3.27 1.06
CA SER A 22 -7.82 2.07 1.64
C SER A 22 -7.78 0.87 0.69
N VAL A 23 -8.07 1.09 -0.60
CA VAL A 23 -8.05 0.05 -1.64
C VAL A 23 -6.60 -0.37 -1.94
N TYR A 24 -5.68 0.58 -2.03
CA TYR A 24 -4.26 0.31 -2.26
C TYR A 24 -3.65 -0.47 -1.10
N MET A 25 -3.94 -0.08 0.15
CA MET A 25 -3.45 -0.77 1.34
C MET A 25 -3.98 -2.21 1.38
N SER A 26 -5.25 -2.44 1.04
CA SER A 26 -5.83 -3.79 0.96
C SER A 26 -5.10 -4.68 -0.06
N GLY A 27 -4.91 -4.19 -1.30
CA GLY A 27 -4.22 -4.93 -2.35
C GLY A 27 -2.74 -5.18 -2.03
N LEU A 28 -2.05 -4.19 -1.50
CA LEU A 28 -0.65 -4.28 -1.10
C LEU A 28 -0.47 -5.28 0.04
N TRP A 29 -1.35 -5.26 1.04
CA TRP A 29 -1.29 -6.19 2.17
C TRP A 29 -1.51 -7.65 1.73
N LEU A 30 -2.46 -7.88 0.82
CA LEU A 30 -2.74 -9.21 0.27
C LEU A 30 -1.54 -9.73 -0.55
N PHE A 31 -0.95 -8.89 -1.41
CA PHE A 31 0.25 -9.25 -2.17
C PHE A 31 1.45 -9.51 -1.25
N THR A 32 1.71 -8.65 -0.27
CA THR A 32 2.82 -8.80 0.68
C THR A 32 2.64 -10.06 1.52
N ALA A 33 1.43 -10.36 2.01
CA ALA A 33 1.15 -11.58 2.77
C ALA A 33 1.44 -12.83 1.94
N VAL A 34 0.96 -12.89 0.69
CA VAL A 34 1.23 -14.01 -0.22
C VAL A 34 2.73 -14.11 -0.54
N ALA A 35 3.40 -12.99 -0.79
CA ALA A 35 4.83 -12.96 -1.06
C ALA A 35 5.64 -13.50 0.12
N VAL A 36 5.33 -13.10 1.36
CA VAL A 36 6.01 -13.61 2.56
C VAL A 36 5.81 -15.12 2.71
N VAL A 37 4.59 -15.63 2.51
CA VAL A 37 4.33 -17.07 2.53
C VAL A 37 5.13 -17.81 1.45
N ALA A 38 5.19 -17.28 0.24
CA ALA A 38 5.97 -17.86 -0.85
C ALA A 38 7.48 -17.89 -0.51
N HIS A 39 8.03 -16.82 0.06
CA HIS A 39 9.44 -16.79 0.48
C HIS A 39 9.72 -17.80 1.58
N LEU A 40 8.84 -17.92 2.59
CA LEU A 40 8.98 -18.92 3.66
C LEU A 40 8.91 -20.36 3.10
N ALA A 41 8.00 -20.62 2.18
CA ALA A 41 7.88 -21.92 1.52
C ALA A 41 9.15 -22.26 0.72
N VAL A 42 9.73 -21.27 0.01
CA VAL A 42 10.99 -21.44 -0.72
C VAL A 42 12.16 -21.67 0.25
N TYR A 43 12.24 -20.95 1.37
CA TYR A 43 13.26 -21.18 2.40
C TYR A 43 13.19 -22.58 3.00
N ILE A 44 12.00 -23.15 3.15
CA ILE A 44 11.83 -24.53 3.65
C ILE A 44 12.30 -25.55 2.62
N TRP A 45 12.02 -25.34 1.33
CA TRP A 45 12.33 -26.31 0.28
C TRP A 45 13.78 -26.28 -0.20
N ARG A 46 14.39 -25.09 -0.23
CA ARG A 46 15.78 -24.86 -0.62
C ARG A 46 16.35 -23.82 0.36
N PRO A 47 16.84 -24.24 1.55
CA PRO A 47 17.32 -23.34 2.61
C PRO A 47 18.66 -22.67 2.27
N TRP A 48 18.94 -22.54 0.99
CA TRP A 48 20.24 -22.27 0.42
C TRP A 48 20.02 -21.47 -0.87
N PHE A 49 19.96 -20.16 -0.67
CA PHE A 49 21.18 -19.40 -0.92
C PHE A 49 22.03 -19.43 0.34
#